data_AF-A0A372JKT3-F1
#
_entry.id   AF-A0A372JKT3-F1
#
_cell.length_a   1.000
_cell.length_b   1.000
_cell.length_c   1.000
_cell.angle_alpha   90.00
_cell.angle_beta   90.00
_cell.angle_gamma   90.00
#
_symmetry.space_group_name_H-M   'P 1'
#
loop_
_entity.id
_entity.type
_entity.pdbx_description
1 polymer ?
#
loop_
_entity_poly.entity_id
_entity_poly.type
_entity_poly.pdbx_seq_one_letter_code
_entity_poly.pdbx_strand_id
1 'polypeptide(L)'
;MGAGFVTGVTGLVAGLAVAAAGLVSGVGAAPAAAAPAPVPTSSPQPSVAFRAADARLSDPGALARGIAHPDVWWTLDARGHRLFAVGDDGRTRASFTVPAARGWDTLAVVKGDGGAGTLYLADLDAGGARHDTLTLYRVPEPAKLADAALTARKYQVSYPDGAHEAGTVLGDPAEQRLYVVTRTATAASVYALPAALGSRVGNRLTRVRRLPFGVRGGAFAPDGRVVLRGTGDVRVLAGIRDKVVQVLRTGAKGDAVAVAPDGRRVLIAENGSRPRVLALPLSGTARPSSAGRTAPAPENGTGGSDPSGDYSPPKQGLPGGLLGTGSLAGLALLGLVGAGFYLRGRRRVRD
;
A
#
# COMPACT_ATOMS: atom_id res chain seq x y z
N MET A 1 50.01 52.03 -56.47
CA MET A 1 49.85 51.56 -57.87
C MET A 1 49.78 50.05 -57.85
N GLY A 2 48.80 49.44 -58.52
CA GLY A 2 48.81 48.02 -58.91
C GLY A 2 47.98 47.08 -58.03
N ALA A 3 46.84 46.65 -58.56
CA ALA A 3 45.85 45.75 -57.98
C ALA A 3 46.16 44.26 -58.25
N GLY A 4 45.41 43.36 -57.60
CA GLY A 4 45.34 41.94 -58.01
C GLY A 4 44.48 41.04 -57.10
N PHE A 5 43.17 41.07 -57.30
CA PHE A 5 42.24 39.99 -56.91
C PHE A 5 42.30 38.85 -57.95
N VAL A 6 42.28 37.57 -57.55
CA VAL A 6 41.57 36.51 -58.30
C VAL A 6 41.06 35.42 -57.34
N THR A 7 39.74 35.24 -57.39
CA THR A 7 38.90 34.14 -56.88
C THR A 7 39.14 32.80 -57.59
N GLY A 8 39.20 31.69 -56.84
CA GLY A 8 39.24 30.32 -57.36
C GLY A 8 37.94 29.55 -57.08
N VAL A 9 37.36 28.99 -58.16
CA VAL A 9 36.07 28.32 -58.26
C VAL A 9 36.16 26.82 -57.92
N THR A 10 35.01 26.30 -57.47
CA THR A 10 34.55 24.94 -57.15
C THR A 10 35.13 23.75 -57.93
N GLY A 11 35.38 22.65 -57.22
CA GLY A 11 35.49 21.29 -57.77
C GLY A 11 34.62 20.30 -56.95
N LEU A 12 33.57 19.78 -57.58
CA LEU A 12 32.63 18.76 -57.07
C LEU A 12 33.27 17.37 -57.24
N VAL A 13 33.45 16.61 -56.16
CA VAL A 13 33.83 15.19 -56.22
C VAL A 13 32.65 14.35 -55.73
N ALA A 14 32.02 13.62 -56.64
CA ALA A 14 30.98 12.65 -56.35
C ALA A 14 31.63 11.34 -55.88
N GLY A 15 31.49 11.02 -54.59
CA GLY A 15 31.87 9.71 -54.03
C GLY A 15 30.69 8.74 -54.05
N LEU A 16 30.81 7.64 -54.79
CA LEU A 16 29.93 6.48 -54.67
C LEU A 16 30.21 5.78 -53.32
N ALA A 17 29.23 5.77 -52.41
CA ALA A 17 29.25 4.90 -51.23
C ALA A 17 28.29 3.73 -51.47
N VAL A 18 28.85 2.52 -51.56
CA VAL A 18 28.10 1.26 -51.64
C VAL A 18 27.53 0.93 -50.26
N ALA A 19 26.20 0.90 -50.14
CA ALA A 19 25.51 0.49 -48.92
C ALA A 19 25.42 -1.05 -48.85
N ALA A 20 26.13 -1.66 -47.91
CA ALA A 20 25.94 -3.06 -47.53
C ALA A 20 24.83 -3.15 -46.47
N ALA A 21 23.61 -3.48 -46.89
CA ALA A 21 22.50 -3.76 -45.97
C ALA A 21 22.64 -5.18 -45.40
N GLY A 22 23.11 -5.28 -44.15
CA GLY A 22 23.09 -6.52 -43.39
C GLY A 22 21.66 -6.83 -42.91
N LEU A 23 21.08 -7.91 -43.42
CA LEU A 23 19.83 -8.50 -42.93
C LEU A 23 20.09 -9.15 -41.56
N VAL A 24 19.76 -8.44 -40.48
CA VAL A 24 19.62 -9.05 -39.15
C VAL A 24 18.25 -9.70 -39.08
N SER A 25 18.21 -11.03 -39.15
CA SER A 25 17.01 -11.82 -38.91
C SER A 25 16.61 -11.69 -37.43
N GLY A 26 15.65 -10.80 -37.15
CA GLY A 26 15.04 -10.69 -35.84
C GLY A 26 14.28 -11.96 -35.51
N VAL A 27 14.79 -12.73 -34.54
CA VAL A 27 14.00 -13.78 -33.88
C VAL A 27 12.94 -13.05 -33.05
N GLY A 28 11.76 -12.85 -33.65
CA GLY A 28 10.62 -12.26 -32.97
C GLY A 28 10.25 -13.13 -31.79
N ALA A 29 10.51 -12.65 -30.57
CA ALA A 29 9.96 -13.24 -29.37
C ALA A 29 8.43 -13.25 -29.54
N ALA A 30 7.85 -14.45 -29.63
CA ALA A 30 6.41 -14.62 -29.70
C ALA A 30 5.77 -13.82 -28.56
N PRO A 31 4.71 -13.03 -28.81
CA PRO A 31 4.03 -12.31 -27.75
C PRO A 31 3.58 -13.34 -26.71
N ALA A 32 4.06 -13.19 -25.48
CA ALA A 32 3.63 -14.02 -24.37
C ALA A 32 2.10 -13.94 -24.31
N ALA A 33 1.43 -15.07 -24.57
CA ALA A 33 -0.02 -15.15 -24.53
C ALA A 33 -0.48 -14.60 -23.17
N ALA A 34 -1.34 -13.57 -23.21
CA ALA A 34 -1.90 -12.99 -22.00
C ALA A 34 -2.58 -14.13 -21.22
N ALA A 35 -2.13 -14.36 -19.98
CA ALA A 35 -2.78 -15.31 -19.10
C ALA A 35 -4.29 -14.98 -19.05
N PRO A 36 -5.18 -15.97 -19.19
CA PRO A 36 -6.62 -15.71 -19.20
C PRO A 36 -7.00 -14.91 -17.95
N ALA A 37 -7.72 -13.81 -18.16
CA ALA A 37 -8.19 -12.97 -17.06
C ALA A 37 -9.02 -13.85 -16.10
N PRO A 38 -8.83 -13.73 -14.77
CA PRO A 38 -9.59 -14.53 -13.83
C PRO A 38 -11.10 -14.34 -14.06
N VAL A 39 -11.81 -15.45 -14.24
CA VAL A 39 -13.23 -15.48 -14.58
C VAL A 39 -14.02 -14.76 -13.48
N PRO A 40 -14.98 -13.86 -13.83
CA PRO A 40 -15.85 -13.23 -12.86
C PRO A 40 -16.50 -14.26 -11.94
N THR A 41 -16.38 -14.05 -10.62
CA THR A 41 -16.98 -14.92 -9.61
C THR A 41 -18.42 -14.51 -9.33
N SER A 42 -18.74 -13.22 -9.39
CA SER A 42 -20.11 -12.73 -9.26
C SER A 42 -20.30 -11.30 -9.80
N SER A 43 -21.57 -10.87 -9.91
CA SER A 43 -21.99 -9.53 -10.34
C SER A 43 -23.01 -8.96 -9.34
N PRO A 44 -22.57 -8.58 -8.13
CA PRO A 44 -23.50 -8.16 -7.07
C PRO A 44 -24.12 -6.80 -7.39
N GLN A 45 -25.37 -6.62 -6.96
CA GLN A 45 -26.05 -5.32 -7.08
C GLN A 45 -25.49 -4.33 -6.04
N PRO A 46 -25.02 -3.15 -6.45
CA PRO A 46 -24.55 -2.13 -5.53
C PRO A 46 -25.72 -1.51 -4.76
N SER A 47 -25.47 -1.19 -3.49
CA SER A 47 -26.37 -0.37 -2.66
C SER A 47 -25.68 0.96 -2.33
N VAL A 48 -26.44 2.02 -2.05
CA VAL A 48 -25.84 3.28 -1.59
C VAL A 48 -25.53 3.15 -0.10
N ALA A 49 -24.25 3.24 0.27
CA ALA A 49 -23.84 3.29 1.68
C ALA A 49 -24.16 4.67 2.28
N PHE A 50 -23.69 5.72 1.61
CA PHE A 50 -24.00 7.11 1.96
C PHE A 50 -23.77 8.04 0.77
N ARG A 51 -24.15 9.31 0.93
CA ARG A 51 -23.91 10.39 -0.04
C ARG A 51 -23.20 11.51 0.67
N ALA A 52 -22.03 11.90 0.16
CA ALA A 52 -21.34 13.04 0.75
C ALA A 52 -22.15 14.32 0.54
N ALA A 53 -22.37 15.07 1.61
CA ALA A 53 -23.22 16.27 1.60
C ALA A 53 -22.48 17.53 1.11
N ASP A 54 -21.16 17.56 1.26
CA ASP A 54 -20.32 18.71 0.96
C ASP A 54 -19.96 18.79 -0.51
N ALA A 55 -20.43 19.84 -1.19
CA ALA A 55 -20.23 20.06 -2.61
C ALA A 55 -18.77 20.33 -3.00
N ARG A 56 -17.90 20.64 -2.02
CA ARG A 56 -16.45 20.78 -2.24
C ARG A 56 -15.76 19.44 -2.49
N LEU A 57 -16.42 18.33 -2.15
CA LEU A 57 -15.98 16.98 -2.48
C LEU A 57 -16.73 16.51 -3.72
N SER A 58 -16.15 16.72 -4.89
CA SER A 58 -16.73 16.43 -6.19
C SER A 58 -16.01 15.32 -6.96
N ASP A 59 -14.73 15.11 -6.68
CA ASP A 59 -13.87 14.12 -7.33
C ASP A 59 -13.08 13.34 -6.27
N PRO A 60 -13.70 12.37 -5.57
CA PRO A 60 -13.06 11.59 -4.52
C PRO A 60 -11.86 10.80 -5.07
N GLY A 61 -10.63 11.17 -4.68
CA GLY A 61 -9.41 10.50 -5.15
C GLY A 61 -9.03 9.24 -4.36
N ALA A 62 -9.48 9.14 -3.11
CA ALA A 62 -9.24 8.00 -2.23
C ALA A 62 -10.30 7.89 -1.13
N LEU A 63 -10.39 6.73 -0.48
CA LEU A 63 -11.28 6.47 0.65
C LEU A 63 -10.57 5.56 1.64
N ALA A 64 -10.50 5.95 2.91
CA ALA A 64 -9.87 5.16 3.96
C ALA A 64 -10.55 5.38 5.31
N ARG A 65 -10.63 4.36 6.17
CA ARG A 65 -11.19 4.51 7.52
C ARG A 65 -10.18 5.22 8.43
N GLY A 66 -10.65 6.12 9.30
CA GLY A 66 -9.83 6.71 10.36
C GLY A 66 -9.38 5.69 11.40
N ILE A 67 -8.20 5.92 11.98
CA ILE A 67 -7.69 5.14 13.11
C ILE A 67 -7.97 5.86 14.41
N ALA A 68 -7.72 7.18 14.46
CA ALA A 68 -8.09 8.02 15.60
C ALA A 68 -9.61 8.24 15.68
N HIS A 69 -10.30 8.25 14.54
CA HIS A 69 -11.75 8.43 14.42
C HIS A 69 -12.39 7.23 13.68
N PRO A 70 -12.71 6.13 14.38
CA PRO A 70 -13.23 4.92 13.75
C PRO A 70 -14.64 5.04 13.18
N ASP A 71 -15.32 6.18 13.31
CA ASP A 71 -16.62 6.53 12.74
C ASP A 71 -16.51 7.40 11.46
N VAL A 72 -15.28 7.69 11.03
CA VAL A 72 -14.99 8.60 9.92
C VAL A 72 -14.28 7.90 8.76
N TRP A 73 -14.68 8.30 7.55
CA TRP A 73 -13.97 8.09 6.31
C TRP A 73 -13.12 9.31 5.98
N TRP A 74 -11.82 9.11 5.87
CA TRP A 74 -10.93 10.05 5.22
C TRP A 74 -11.04 9.93 3.71
N THR A 75 -11.22 11.06 3.04
CA THR A 75 -11.23 11.17 1.59
C THR A 75 -10.64 12.53 1.18
N LEU A 76 -10.46 12.74 -0.11
CA LEU A 76 -9.93 13.96 -0.66
C LEU A 76 -10.61 14.33 -1.96
N ASP A 77 -10.69 15.62 -2.26
CA ASP A 77 -11.02 16.08 -3.61
C ASP A 77 -9.75 16.23 -4.43
N ALA A 78 -9.63 15.41 -5.49
CA ALA A 78 -8.42 15.33 -6.32
C ALA A 78 -8.16 16.61 -7.11
N ARG A 79 -9.18 17.44 -7.35
CA ARG A 79 -9.08 18.71 -8.08
C ARG A 79 -8.90 19.91 -7.14
N GLY A 80 -9.40 19.81 -5.92
CA GLY A 80 -9.43 20.86 -4.92
C GLY A 80 -8.32 20.77 -3.87
N HIS A 81 -7.53 19.69 -3.87
CA HIS A 81 -6.45 19.42 -2.92
C HIS A 81 -6.85 19.70 -1.46
N ARG A 82 -8.02 19.17 -1.09
CA ARG A 82 -8.61 19.30 0.24
C ARG A 82 -8.95 17.92 0.78
N LEU A 83 -8.60 17.70 2.03
CA LEU A 83 -8.87 16.46 2.76
C LEU A 83 -10.19 16.64 3.53
N PHE A 84 -11.01 15.60 3.57
CA PHE A 84 -12.29 15.59 4.24
C PHE A 84 -12.39 14.41 5.19
N ALA A 85 -12.88 14.67 6.39
CA ALA A 85 -13.38 13.67 7.33
C ALA A 85 -14.90 13.58 7.15
N VAL A 86 -15.41 12.47 6.62
CA VAL A 86 -16.83 12.26 6.33
C VAL A 86 -17.39 11.16 7.22
N GLY A 87 -18.50 11.41 7.90
CA GLY A 87 -19.17 10.40 8.73
C GLY A 87 -19.90 9.35 7.88
N ASP A 88 -20.32 8.25 8.52
CA ASP A 88 -21.15 7.21 7.86
C ASP A 88 -22.52 7.73 7.38
N ASP A 89 -22.96 8.90 7.86
CA ASP A 89 -24.16 9.62 7.40
C ASP A 89 -23.89 10.53 6.18
N GLY A 90 -22.65 10.56 5.68
CA GLY A 90 -22.23 11.41 4.57
C GLY A 90 -22.01 12.88 4.93
N ARG A 91 -22.17 13.29 6.19
CA ARG A 91 -21.87 14.67 6.62
C ARG A 91 -20.36 14.85 6.81
N THR A 92 -19.82 15.93 6.29
CA THR A 92 -18.44 16.36 6.57
C THR A 92 -18.32 16.78 8.02
N ARG A 93 -17.46 16.12 8.78
CA ARG A 93 -17.10 16.44 10.16
C ARG A 93 -16.04 17.54 10.23
N ALA A 94 -15.08 17.51 9.31
CA ALA A 94 -14.06 18.53 9.17
C ALA A 94 -13.43 18.50 7.77
N SER A 95 -12.87 19.63 7.35
CA SER A 95 -12.11 19.78 6.12
C SER A 95 -10.73 20.37 6.39
N PHE A 96 -9.71 19.86 5.72
CA PHE A 96 -8.33 20.22 5.99
C PHE A 96 -7.56 20.60 4.73
N THR A 97 -6.68 21.59 4.85
CA THR A 97 -5.66 21.88 3.85
C THR A 97 -4.32 21.29 4.30
N VAL A 98 -3.43 21.02 3.35
CA VAL A 98 -2.07 20.55 3.64
C VAL A 98 -1.08 21.45 2.90
N PRO A 99 -0.72 22.63 3.47
CA PRO A 99 0.02 23.65 2.74
C PRO A 99 1.40 23.23 2.22
N ALA A 100 2.03 22.21 2.81
CA ALA A 100 3.30 21.67 2.35
C ALA A 100 3.16 20.60 1.25
N ALA A 101 1.96 20.08 1.01
CA ALA A 101 1.69 19.06 0.00
C ALA A 101 1.19 19.68 -1.31
N ARG A 102 1.64 19.13 -2.43
CA ARG A 102 1.28 19.55 -3.80
C ARG A 102 0.97 18.33 -4.64
N GLY A 103 0.05 18.48 -5.59
CA GLY A 103 -0.27 17.47 -6.61
C GLY A 103 -0.88 16.17 -6.08
N TRP A 104 -1.16 16.07 -4.78
CA TRP A 104 -1.62 14.83 -4.19
C TRP A 104 -3.08 14.54 -4.55
N ASP A 105 -3.34 13.29 -4.91
CA ASP A 105 -4.60 12.78 -5.44
C ASP A 105 -4.97 11.42 -4.83
N THR A 106 -4.13 10.88 -3.93
CA THR A 106 -4.41 9.65 -3.19
C THR A 106 -4.12 9.77 -1.70
N LEU A 107 -4.66 8.82 -0.94
CA LEU A 107 -4.52 8.71 0.51
C LEU A 107 -4.44 7.24 0.92
N ALA A 108 -3.56 6.95 1.87
CA ALA A 108 -3.60 5.75 2.69
C ALA A 108 -3.55 6.09 4.18
N VAL A 109 -4.08 5.21 5.03
CA VAL A 109 -4.05 5.37 6.49
C VAL A 109 -3.47 4.11 7.12
N VAL A 110 -2.47 4.28 7.97
CA VAL A 110 -1.84 3.21 8.77
C VAL A 110 -1.55 3.71 10.17
N LYS A 111 -1.29 2.80 11.12
CA LYS A 111 -0.76 3.21 12.42
C LYS A 111 0.69 3.62 12.23
N GLY A 112 1.05 4.79 12.73
CA GLY A 112 2.42 5.25 12.82
C GLY A 112 3.10 4.75 14.09
N ASP A 113 4.31 5.27 14.31
CA ASP A 113 5.10 5.05 15.52
C ASP A 113 4.26 5.34 16.78
N GLY A 114 4.21 4.40 17.73
CA GLY A 114 3.40 4.53 18.95
C GLY A 114 1.91 4.21 18.77
N GLY A 115 1.48 3.72 17.60
CA GLY A 115 0.12 3.24 17.36
C GLY A 115 -0.89 4.30 16.93
N ALA A 116 -0.50 5.57 16.91
CA ALA A 116 -1.35 6.69 16.48
C ALA A 116 -1.65 6.63 14.97
N GLY A 117 -2.84 7.05 14.56
CA GLY A 117 -3.20 7.13 13.15
C GLY A 117 -2.29 8.08 12.36
N THR A 118 -1.90 7.66 11.15
CA THR A 118 -1.08 8.45 10.24
C THR A 118 -1.66 8.37 8.83
N LEU A 119 -1.87 9.55 8.24
CA LEU A 119 -2.30 9.72 6.86
C LEU A 119 -1.06 9.85 5.96
N TYR A 120 -1.11 9.19 4.81
CA TYR A 120 -0.09 9.28 3.77
C TYR A 120 -0.72 9.74 2.48
N LEU A 121 -0.30 10.90 1.99
CA LEU A 121 -0.75 11.48 0.72
C LEU A 121 0.34 11.30 -0.32
N ALA A 122 -0.02 10.99 -1.55
CA ALA A 122 0.92 10.95 -2.66
C ALA A 122 0.31 11.63 -3.88
N ASP A 123 1.20 12.14 -4.73
CA ASP A 123 0.89 12.59 -6.09
C ASP A 123 1.19 11.42 -7.03
N LEU A 124 0.14 10.72 -7.47
CA LEU A 124 0.28 9.54 -8.33
C LEU A 124 0.79 9.88 -9.74
N ASP A 125 0.63 11.14 -10.17
CA ASP A 125 0.80 11.60 -11.54
C ASP A 125 1.98 12.59 -11.73
N ALA A 126 2.79 12.85 -10.68
CA ALA A 126 3.79 13.92 -10.52
C ALA A 126 4.79 14.18 -11.68
N GLY A 127 4.84 13.31 -12.69
CA GLY A 127 5.39 13.65 -14.01
C GLY A 127 5.04 12.67 -15.11
N GLY A 128 3.88 12.01 -15.01
CA GLY A 128 3.56 10.82 -15.80
C GLY A 128 4.59 9.71 -15.59
N ALA A 129 4.53 8.63 -16.37
CA ALA A 129 5.54 7.56 -16.35
C ALA A 129 6.94 7.99 -16.88
N ARG A 130 7.34 9.26 -16.66
CA ARG A 130 8.62 9.86 -17.08
C ARG A 130 9.66 9.90 -15.97
N HIS A 131 9.25 9.78 -14.72
CA HIS A 131 10.16 9.78 -13.56
C HIS A 131 10.08 8.47 -12.80
N ASP A 132 11.22 8.05 -12.27
CA ASP A 132 11.37 6.91 -11.37
C ASP A 132 11.11 7.27 -9.91
N THR A 133 10.61 8.48 -9.61
CA THR A 133 10.33 8.93 -8.25
C THR A 133 8.88 9.33 -8.03
N LEU A 134 8.40 9.09 -6.80
CA LEU A 134 7.10 9.48 -6.26
C LEU A 134 7.31 10.37 -5.03
N THR A 135 6.52 11.42 -4.88
CA THR A 135 6.51 12.23 -3.65
C THR A 135 5.44 11.72 -2.69
N LEU A 136 5.83 11.44 -1.44
CA LEU A 136 4.96 11.01 -0.36
C LEU A 136 4.96 12.06 0.77
N TYR A 137 3.80 12.35 1.31
CA TYR A 137 3.61 13.25 2.44
C TYR A 137 3.01 12.49 3.62
N ARG A 138 3.72 12.49 4.76
CA ARG A 138 3.23 11.92 6.03
C ARG A 138 2.56 13.02 6.85
N VAL A 139 1.32 12.80 7.25
CA VAL A 139 0.52 13.72 8.07
C VAL A 139 -0.01 12.95 9.29
N PRO A 140 0.26 13.38 10.53
CA PRO A 140 -0.38 12.78 11.70
C PRO A 140 -1.91 12.92 11.60
N GLU A 141 -2.65 11.86 11.91
CA GLU A 141 -4.11 11.97 11.97
C GLU A 141 -4.50 12.95 13.09
N PRO A 142 -5.31 13.98 12.81
CA PRO A 142 -5.60 15.01 13.80
C PRO A 142 -6.45 14.43 14.94
N ALA A 143 -6.07 14.73 16.19
CA ALA A 143 -6.80 14.26 17.37
C ALA A 143 -8.21 14.85 17.50
N LYS A 144 -8.46 16.01 16.87
CA LYS A 144 -9.77 16.69 16.85
C LYS A 144 -10.19 16.94 15.40
N LEU A 145 -11.46 16.70 15.12
CA LEU A 145 -12.05 17.01 13.82
C LEU A 145 -12.58 18.44 13.84
N ALA A 146 -11.74 19.37 13.40
CA ALA A 146 -12.08 20.76 13.18
C ALA A 146 -11.30 21.28 11.97
N ASP A 147 -11.89 22.20 11.21
CA ASP A 147 -11.27 22.73 10.01
C ASP A 147 -9.91 23.37 10.34
N ALA A 148 -8.84 22.89 9.68
CA ALA A 148 -7.48 23.31 9.98
C ALA A 148 -6.51 23.06 8.82
N ALA A 149 -5.33 23.69 8.91
CA ALA A 149 -4.18 23.35 8.08
C ALA A 149 -3.33 22.28 8.78
N LEU A 150 -3.10 21.15 8.12
CA LEU A 150 -2.29 20.05 8.65
C LEU A 150 -0.82 20.19 8.22
N THR A 151 0.08 19.87 9.14
CA THR A 151 1.51 19.79 8.86
C THR A 151 1.86 18.46 8.21
N ALA A 152 2.67 18.50 7.15
CA ALA A 152 3.15 17.31 6.45
C ALA A 152 4.67 17.22 6.45
N ARG A 153 5.20 16.01 6.52
CA ARG A 153 6.60 15.70 6.22
C ARG A 153 6.70 15.10 4.83
N LYS A 154 7.56 15.67 4.00
CA LYS A 154 7.80 15.21 2.62
C LYS A 154 8.88 14.13 2.59
N TYR A 155 8.65 13.11 1.79
CA TYR A 155 9.58 12.03 1.48
C TYR A 155 9.63 11.81 -0.02
N GLN A 156 10.82 11.52 -0.54
CA GLN A 156 11.01 11.10 -1.92
C GLN A 156 11.24 9.60 -1.95
N VAL A 157 10.46 8.92 -2.77
CA VAL A 157 10.45 7.46 -2.92
C VAL A 157 10.83 7.14 -4.36
N SER A 158 11.68 6.13 -4.60
CA SER A 158 12.13 5.77 -5.94
C SER A 158 11.85 4.31 -6.31
N TYR A 159 11.42 4.10 -7.55
CA TYR A 159 11.27 2.78 -8.15
C TYR A 159 12.66 2.19 -8.44
N PRO A 160 12.87 0.89 -8.20
CA PRO A 160 14.16 0.26 -8.40
C PRO A 160 14.51 0.01 -9.87
N ASP A 161 13.53 0.12 -10.77
CA ASP A 161 13.55 -0.40 -12.14
C ASP A 161 13.05 0.61 -13.19
N GLY A 162 13.12 1.90 -12.87
CA GLY A 162 12.78 2.99 -13.78
C GLY A 162 11.39 3.58 -13.54
N ALA A 163 10.94 4.39 -14.51
CA ALA A 163 9.73 5.18 -14.38
C ALA A 163 8.45 4.33 -14.41
N HIS A 164 7.52 4.64 -13.51
CA HIS A 164 6.20 4.04 -13.45
C HIS A 164 5.16 5.08 -13.08
N GLU A 165 3.98 4.99 -13.68
CA GLU A 165 2.79 5.71 -13.19
C GLU A 165 2.22 4.96 -11.98
N ALA A 166 2.03 5.66 -10.86
CA ALA A 166 1.39 5.07 -9.69
C ALA A 166 -0.14 5.08 -9.88
N GLY A 167 -0.81 4.01 -9.47
CA GLY A 167 -2.27 3.92 -9.53
C GLY A 167 -2.94 4.11 -8.18
N THR A 168 -2.28 3.67 -7.10
CA THR A 168 -2.80 3.77 -5.74
C THR A 168 -1.71 3.50 -4.70
N VAL A 169 -1.92 4.02 -3.49
CA VAL A 169 -1.14 3.67 -2.30
C VAL A 169 -2.03 2.89 -1.34
N LEU A 170 -1.52 1.76 -0.86
CA LEU A 170 -2.23 0.86 0.06
C LEU A 170 -1.53 0.86 1.42
N GLY A 171 -2.31 0.86 2.50
CA GLY A 171 -1.80 0.69 3.86
C GLY A 171 -2.13 -0.68 4.43
N ASP A 172 -1.11 -1.47 4.75
CA ASP A 172 -1.27 -2.77 5.40
C ASP A 172 -1.55 -2.59 6.90
N PRO A 173 -2.72 -3.00 7.40
CA PRO A 173 -3.12 -2.79 8.79
C PRO A 173 -2.40 -3.73 9.78
N ALA A 174 -1.69 -4.77 9.31
CA ALA A 174 -0.92 -5.67 10.14
C ALA A 174 0.56 -5.27 10.15
N GLU A 175 1.16 -5.07 8.97
CA GLU A 175 2.57 -4.71 8.83
C GLU A 175 2.84 -3.22 9.11
N GLN A 176 1.80 -2.38 9.18
CA GLN A 176 1.88 -0.90 9.18
C GLN A 176 2.73 -0.36 8.02
N ARG A 177 2.73 -1.09 6.91
CA ARG A 177 3.59 -0.86 5.77
C ARG A 177 2.77 -0.35 4.59
N LEU A 178 3.36 0.59 3.85
CA LEU A 178 2.75 1.10 2.64
C LEU A 178 3.21 0.32 1.41
N TYR A 179 2.29 0.19 0.46
CA TYR A 179 2.53 -0.39 -0.85
C TYR A 179 2.09 0.59 -1.94
N VAL A 180 2.82 0.66 -3.04
CA VAL A 180 2.43 1.38 -4.26
C VAL A 180 2.08 0.35 -5.31
N VAL A 181 0.94 0.53 -5.98
CA VAL A 181 0.54 -0.30 -7.12
C VAL A 181 0.52 0.56 -8.36
N THR A 182 1.21 0.14 -9.43
CA THR A 182 1.32 0.93 -10.66
C THR A 182 0.06 0.88 -11.51
N ARG A 183 -0.18 1.95 -12.27
CA ARG A 183 -1.30 2.07 -13.20
C ARG A 183 -0.84 1.72 -14.61
N THR A 184 -1.33 0.61 -15.16
CA THR A 184 -1.31 0.36 -16.60
C THR A 184 -2.62 -0.31 -17.01
N ALA A 185 -2.93 -0.34 -18.31
CA ALA A 185 -4.21 -0.87 -18.80
C ALA A 185 -4.36 -2.38 -18.56
N THR A 186 -3.28 -3.16 -18.69
CA THR A 186 -3.34 -4.63 -18.74
C THR A 186 -2.53 -5.33 -17.65
N ALA A 187 -1.68 -4.60 -16.92
CA ALA A 187 -0.87 -5.14 -15.85
C ALA A 187 -0.67 -4.13 -14.71
N ALA A 188 -0.16 -4.60 -13.58
CA ALA A 188 0.31 -3.72 -12.52
C ALA A 188 1.51 -4.37 -11.81
N SER A 189 2.36 -3.55 -11.21
CA SER A 189 3.40 -3.99 -10.31
C SER A 189 3.13 -3.47 -8.91
N VAL A 190 3.31 -4.33 -7.91
CA VAL A 190 3.18 -3.98 -6.49
C VAL A 190 4.58 -3.76 -5.95
N TYR A 191 4.79 -2.61 -5.32
CA TYR A 191 6.03 -2.24 -4.67
C TYR A 191 5.78 -1.95 -3.20
N ALA A 192 6.69 -2.35 -2.34
CA ALA A 192 6.63 -2.05 -0.92
C ALA A 192 7.58 -0.90 -0.57
N LEU A 193 7.11 0.05 0.23
CA LEU A 193 7.96 1.09 0.81
C LEU A 193 8.90 0.49 1.88
N PRO A 194 10.04 1.13 2.17
CA PRO A 194 10.83 0.78 3.36
C PRO A 194 9.99 0.86 4.63
N ALA A 195 10.32 0.03 5.63
CA ALA A 195 9.62 0.05 6.93
C ALA A 195 9.81 1.37 7.68
N ALA A 196 10.94 2.04 7.47
CA ALA A 196 11.23 3.36 8.01
C ALA A 196 11.56 4.33 6.86
N LEU A 197 10.90 5.48 6.86
CA LEU A 197 11.14 6.53 5.86
C LEU A 197 12.13 7.56 6.39
N GLY A 198 13.17 7.84 5.63
CA GLY A 198 14.13 8.88 5.93
C GLY A 198 13.91 10.11 5.06
N SER A 199 13.92 11.30 5.68
CA SER A 199 13.71 12.58 4.97
C SER A 199 14.95 13.10 4.24
N ARG A 200 16.14 12.56 4.57
CA ARG A 200 17.44 12.96 4.00
C ARG A 200 18.17 11.83 3.28
N VAL A 201 17.51 10.69 3.09
CA VAL A 201 18.04 9.51 2.39
C VAL A 201 17.05 9.08 1.32
N GLY A 202 17.54 8.39 0.28
CA GLY A 202 16.67 7.83 -0.75
C GLY A 202 15.81 6.69 -0.19
N ASN A 203 14.48 6.79 -0.32
CA ASN A 203 13.56 5.74 0.08
C ASN A 203 13.28 4.83 -1.11
N ARG A 204 14.11 3.81 -1.34
CA ARG A 204 13.97 2.92 -2.49
C ARG A 204 12.87 1.88 -2.26
N LEU A 205 11.98 1.73 -3.25
CA LEU A 205 10.95 0.71 -3.27
C LEU A 205 11.52 -0.68 -3.55
N THR A 206 10.84 -1.70 -3.02
CA THR A 206 11.12 -3.10 -3.36
C THR A 206 9.95 -3.70 -4.12
N ARG A 207 10.18 -4.21 -5.33
CA ARG A 207 9.13 -4.89 -6.10
C ARG A 207 8.73 -6.19 -5.39
N VAL A 208 7.44 -6.33 -5.09
CA VAL A 208 6.86 -7.48 -4.41
C VAL A 208 6.38 -8.52 -5.42
N ARG A 209 5.65 -8.05 -6.44
CA ARG A 209 5.08 -8.92 -7.49
C ARG A 209 4.58 -8.13 -8.70
N ARG A 210 4.28 -8.87 -9.76
CA ARG A 210 3.49 -8.41 -10.90
C ARG A 210 2.07 -9.00 -10.83
N LEU A 211 1.11 -8.23 -11.33
CA LEU A 211 -0.30 -8.59 -11.49
C LEU A 211 -0.64 -8.61 -12.99
N PRO A 212 -1.29 -9.67 -13.50
CA PRO A 212 -1.62 -9.81 -14.92
C PRO A 212 -2.92 -9.06 -15.29
N PHE A 213 -3.19 -7.93 -14.64
CA PHE A 213 -4.36 -7.08 -14.88
C PHE A 213 -4.06 -5.64 -14.42
N GLY A 214 -4.74 -4.67 -15.03
CA GLY A 214 -4.64 -3.26 -14.64
C GLY A 214 -5.31 -2.96 -13.29
N VAL A 215 -4.77 -1.98 -12.58
CA VAL A 215 -5.26 -1.49 -11.29
C VAL A 215 -5.37 0.03 -11.34
N ARG A 216 -6.49 0.57 -10.85
CA ARG A 216 -6.78 2.01 -10.78
C ARG A 216 -6.92 2.53 -9.36
N GLY A 217 -7.21 1.63 -8.42
CA GLY A 217 -7.41 1.93 -6.99
C GLY A 217 -7.30 0.67 -6.16
N GLY A 218 -7.21 0.80 -4.84
CA GLY A 218 -7.24 -0.35 -3.95
C GLY A 218 -7.27 0.02 -2.47
N ALA A 219 -7.53 -0.98 -1.64
CA ALA A 219 -7.46 -0.88 -0.19
C ALA A 219 -7.17 -2.24 0.44
N PHE A 220 -6.58 -2.24 1.63
CA PHE A 220 -6.58 -3.42 2.50
C PHE A 220 -7.92 -3.53 3.23
N ALA A 221 -8.37 -4.77 3.39
CA ALA A 221 -9.40 -5.14 4.33
C ALA A 221 -8.82 -5.28 5.75
N PRO A 222 -9.64 -5.12 6.81
CA PRO A 222 -9.19 -5.34 8.19
C PRO A 222 -8.59 -6.73 8.45
N ASP A 223 -8.99 -7.75 7.68
CA ASP A 223 -8.53 -9.13 7.79
C ASP A 223 -7.27 -9.45 6.97
N GLY A 224 -6.68 -8.45 6.31
CA GLY A 224 -5.45 -8.59 5.51
C GLY A 224 -5.68 -8.92 4.02
N ARG A 225 -6.94 -9.16 3.60
CA ARG A 225 -7.25 -9.25 2.16
C ARG A 225 -6.97 -7.91 1.48
N VAL A 226 -6.68 -7.96 0.18
CA VAL A 226 -6.46 -6.75 -0.63
C VAL A 226 -7.53 -6.65 -1.69
N VAL A 227 -8.21 -5.52 -1.74
CA VAL A 227 -9.23 -5.22 -2.73
C VAL A 227 -8.64 -4.25 -3.75
N LEU A 228 -8.65 -4.64 -5.03
CA LEU A 228 -8.10 -3.86 -6.14
C LEU A 228 -9.20 -3.53 -7.14
N ARG A 229 -9.29 -2.25 -7.51
CA ARG A 229 -10.24 -1.73 -8.49
C ARG A 229 -9.61 -1.74 -9.88
N GLY A 230 -10.23 -2.46 -10.82
CA GLY A 230 -9.95 -2.37 -12.26
C GLY A 230 -10.90 -1.39 -12.95
N THR A 231 -11.01 -1.43 -14.29
CA THR A 231 -11.93 -0.56 -15.04
C THR A 231 -13.40 -0.94 -14.84
N GLY A 232 -13.71 -2.24 -14.86
CA GLY A 232 -15.09 -2.77 -14.81
C GLY A 232 -15.30 -3.84 -13.73
N ASP A 233 -14.31 -4.05 -12.87
CA ASP A 233 -14.35 -5.05 -11.82
C ASP A 233 -13.63 -4.63 -10.54
N VAL A 234 -13.89 -5.40 -9.49
CA VAL A 234 -13.13 -5.41 -8.24
C VAL A 234 -12.56 -6.81 -8.07
N ARG A 235 -11.25 -6.90 -7.81
CA ARG A 235 -10.55 -8.16 -7.54
C ARG A 235 -10.14 -8.21 -6.08
N VAL A 236 -10.41 -9.32 -5.42
CA VAL A 236 -10.02 -9.56 -4.02
C VAL A 236 -8.90 -10.57 -4.01
N LEU A 237 -7.77 -10.22 -3.39
CA LEU A 237 -6.65 -11.11 -3.12
C LEU A 237 -6.74 -11.59 -1.68
N ALA A 238 -6.33 -12.84 -1.40
CA ALA A 238 -6.28 -13.35 -0.03
C ALA A 238 -5.29 -12.57 0.87
N GLY A 239 -4.31 -11.91 0.24
CA GLY A 239 -3.29 -11.05 0.82
C GLY A 239 -2.46 -10.45 -0.31
N ILE A 240 -1.61 -9.46 -0.02
CA ILE A 240 -0.87 -8.72 -1.07
C ILE A 240 0.05 -9.61 -1.92
N ARG A 241 0.55 -10.70 -1.33
CA ARG A 241 1.40 -11.71 -1.99
C ARG A 241 0.61 -12.91 -2.52
N ASP A 242 -0.67 -13.01 -2.20
CA ASP A 242 -1.49 -14.21 -2.46
C ASP A 242 -2.32 -14.10 -3.74
N LYS A 243 -2.96 -15.20 -4.12
CA LYS A 243 -3.80 -15.27 -5.32
C LYS A 243 -5.07 -14.43 -5.19
N VAL A 244 -5.63 -14.08 -6.36
CA VAL A 244 -7.00 -13.57 -6.46
C VAL A 244 -7.96 -14.68 -6.04
N VAL A 245 -8.86 -14.37 -5.12
CA VAL A 245 -9.89 -15.29 -4.59
C VAL A 245 -11.30 -14.91 -5.03
N GLN A 246 -11.51 -13.68 -5.48
CA GLN A 246 -12.80 -13.22 -5.97
C GLN A 246 -12.65 -12.15 -7.06
N VAL A 247 -13.52 -12.19 -8.06
CA VAL A 247 -13.66 -11.14 -9.07
C VAL A 247 -15.13 -10.71 -9.14
N LEU A 248 -15.40 -9.45 -8.86
CA LEU A 248 -16.73 -8.84 -8.88
C LEU A 248 -16.88 -7.96 -10.11
N ARG A 249 -17.83 -8.24 -11.01
CA ARG A 249 -18.19 -7.29 -12.07
C ARG A 249 -19.07 -6.19 -11.48
N THR A 250 -18.82 -4.96 -11.89
CA THR A 250 -19.60 -3.80 -11.42
C THR A 250 -19.65 -2.69 -12.47
N GLY A 251 -20.79 -2.01 -12.54
CA GLY A 251 -20.97 -0.79 -13.32
C GLY A 251 -20.57 0.49 -12.59
N ALA A 252 -20.25 0.40 -11.28
CA ALA A 252 -19.87 1.52 -10.44
C ALA A 252 -18.71 2.31 -11.05
N LYS A 253 -18.82 3.65 -11.00
CA LYS A 253 -17.78 4.55 -11.51
C LYS A 253 -16.89 5.00 -10.36
N GLY A 254 -15.65 5.36 -10.68
CA GLY A 254 -14.68 5.81 -9.68
C GLY A 254 -13.64 4.76 -9.31
N ASP A 255 -12.51 5.30 -8.84
CA ASP A 255 -11.29 4.57 -8.53
C ASP A 255 -11.01 4.53 -7.02
N ALA A 256 -11.55 5.48 -6.26
CA ALA A 256 -11.48 5.52 -4.80
C ALA A 256 -12.28 4.37 -4.19
N VAL A 257 -11.57 3.44 -3.53
CA VAL A 257 -12.17 2.28 -2.90
C VAL A 257 -11.71 2.10 -1.47
N ALA A 258 -12.58 1.54 -0.63
CA ALA A 258 -12.25 1.11 0.72
C ALA A 258 -12.94 -0.22 1.03
N VAL A 259 -12.60 -0.84 2.16
CA VAL A 259 -13.34 -1.97 2.69
C VAL A 259 -14.04 -1.53 3.96
N ALA A 260 -15.33 -1.87 4.09
CA ALA A 260 -16.10 -1.57 5.29
C ALA A 260 -15.46 -2.23 6.54
N PRO A 261 -15.64 -1.66 7.75
CA PRO A 261 -15.05 -2.21 8.97
C PRO A 261 -15.44 -3.67 9.26
N ASP A 262 -16.62 -4.10 8.78
CA ASP A 262 -17.09 -5.49 8.86
C ASP A 262 -16.29 -6.46 7.97
N GLY A 263 -15.46 -5.96 7.04
CA GLY A 263 -14.73 -6.75 6.06
C GLY A 263 -15.61 -7.41 4.99
N ARG A 264 -16.91 -7.15 4.98
CA ARG A 264 -17.91 -7.84 4.14
C ARG A 264 -18.31 -7.04 2.92
N ARG A 265 -17.93 -5.77 2.83
CA ARG A 265 -18.33 -4.90 1.72
C ARG A 265 -17.13 -4.09 1.21
N VAL A 266 -17.00 -4.00 -0.11
CA VAL A 266 -16.17 -2.98 -0.74
C VAL A 266 -17.01 -1.73 -0.94
N LEU A 267 -16.44 -0.58 -0.62
CA LEU A 267 -17.00 0.73 -0.86
C LEU A 267 -16.32 1.34 -2.07
N ILE A 268 -17.09 1.95 -2.98
CA ILE A 268 -16.58 2.65 -4.17
C ILE A 268 -17.19 4.05 -4.17
N ALA A 269 -16.34 5.07 -4.13
CA ALA A 269 -16.79 6.45 -4.24
C ALA A 269 -16.88 6.85 -5.72
N GLU A 270 -18.07 7.28 -6.14
CA GLU A 270 -18.30 7.81 -7.49
C GLU A 270 -18.03 9.31 -7.54
N ASN A 271 -17.78 9.86 -8.73
CA ASN A 271 -17.60 11.31 -8.91
C ASN A 271 -18.94 12.03 -9.05
N GLY A 272 -18.97 13.33 -8.74
CA GLY A 272 -20.11 14.22 -8.94
C GLY A 272 -20.32 15.19 -7.79
N SER A 273 -21.18 16.20 -7.95
CA SER A 273 -21.38 17.32 -7.00
C SER A 273 -21.83 16.93 -5.57
N ARG A 274 -22.17 15.66 -5.32
CA ARG A 274 -22.47 15.05 -4.01
C ARG A 274 -22.23 13.55 -4.14
N PRO A 275 -20.98 13.10 -4.09
CA PRO A 275 -20.59 11.78 -4.55
C PRO A 275 -21.28 10.69 -3.74
N ARG A 276 -21.75 9.67 -4.44
CA ARG A 276 -22.29 8.47 -3.81
C ARG A 276 -21.13 7.56 -3.43
N VAL A 277 -21.20 6.96 -2.25
CA VAL A 277 -20.38 5.80 -1.92
C VAL A 277 -21.27 4.57 -2.04
N LEU A 278 -20.95 3.72 -3.02
CA LEU A 278 -21.65 2.47 -3.27
C LEU A 278 -21.00 1.34 -2.47
N ALA A 279 -21.81 0.48 -1.86
CA ALA A 279 -21.37 -0.75 -1.22
C ALA A 279 -21.70 -1.96 -2.08
N LEU A 280 -20.69 -2.80 -2.33
CA LEU A 280 -20.85 -4.11 -2.96
C LEU A 280 -20.48 -5.20 -1.96
N PRO A 281 -21.32 -6.24 -1.77
CA PRO A 281 -21.00 -7.36 -0.91
C PRO A 281 -19.81 -8.16 -1.46
N LEU A 282 -18.92 -8.55 -0.56
CA LEU A 282 -17.86 -9.53 -0.78
C LEU A 282 -18.39 -10.90 -0.37
N SER A 283 -18.04 -11.94 -1.14
CA SER A 283 -18.50 -13.30 -0.86
C SER A 283 -17.46 -14.00 0.02
N GLY A 284 -17.92 -14.82 0.98
CA GLY A 284 -17.05 -15.63 1.83
C GLY A 284 -16.51 -14.87 3.04
N THR A 285 -17.29 -14.87 4.12
CA THR A 285 -16.73 -14.70 5.48
C THR A 285 -16.33 -16.06 6.01
N ALA A 286 -15.03 -16.35 5.96
CA ALA A 286 -14.32 -17.08 7.00
C ALA A 286 -12.88 -17.28 6.51
N ARG A 287 -11.92 -16.77 7.27
CA ARG A 287 -10.66 -17.50 7.41
C ARG A 287 -11.03 -18.91 7.91
N PRO A 288 -10.42 -20.01 7.43
CA PRO A 288 -10.59 -21.28 8.10
C PRO A 288 -10.25 -21.07 9.57
N SER A 289 -11.23 -21.32 10.44
CA SER A 289 -11.02 -21.39 11.88
C SER A 289 -9.80 -22.27 12.10
N SER A 290 -8.88 -21.78 12.92
CA SER A 290 -7.76 -22.57 13.42
C SER A 290 -8.32 -23.92 13.85
N ALA A 291 -7.72 -24.98 13.31
CA ALA A 291 -8.08 -26.37 13.56
C ALA A 291 -8.50 -26.60 15.03
N GLY A 292 -9.60 -27.31 15.19
CA GLY A 292 -10.17 -27.67 16.48
C GLY A 292 -9.08 -28.18 17.42
N ARG A 293 -8.94 -27.53 18.57
CA ARG A 293 -8.68 -28.28 19.78
C ARG A 293 -9.95 -29.09 20.01
N THR A 294 -9.87 -30.38 19.69
CA THR A 294 -10.85 -31.37 20.11
C THR A 294 -10.91 -31.30 21.64
N ALA A 295 -11.96 -30.66 22.17
CA ALA A 295 -12.36 -30.86 23.55
C ALA A 295 -13.05 -32.24 23.59
N PRO A 296 -12.67 -33.15 24.50
CA PRO A 296 -13.41 -34.39 24.68
C PRO A 296 -14.81 -34.07 25.22
N ALA A 297 -15.80 -34.80 24.71
CA ALA A 297 -17.18 -34.74 25.17
C ALA A 297 -17.30 -35.17 26.65
N PRO A 298 -18.22 -34.61 27.44
CA PRO A 298 -18.49 -35.09 28.78
C PRO A 298 -19.38 -36.35 28.71
N GLU A 299 -18.89 -37.45 29.27
CA GLU A 299 -19.71 -38.63 29.55
C GLU A 299 -20.58 -38.38 30.80
N ASN A 300 -21.85 -38.75 30.68
CA ASN A 300 -22.80 -38.80 31.79
C ASN A 300 -22.39 -39.91 32.77
N GLY A 301 -22.26 -39.58 34.05
CA GLY A 301 -22.11 -40.54 35.14
C GLY A 301 -22.72 -39.98 36.43
N THR A 302 -23.90 -40.48 36.78
CA THR A 302 -24.62 -40.20 38.02
C THR A 302 -24.09 -41.06 39.17
N GLY A 303 -23.86 -40.46 40.33
CA GLY A 303 -24.06 -41.12 41.63
C GLY A 303 -22.84 -41.27 42.55
N GLY A 304 -22.95 -40.68 43.75
CA GLY A 304 -22.53 -41.39 44.98
C GLY A 304 -21.42 -40.77 45.82
N SER A 305 -21.84 -40.06 46.87
CA SER A 305 -21.24 -39.96 48.23
C SER A 305 -19.79 -39.48 48.42
N ASP A 306 -19.66 -38.27 48.97
CA ASP A 306 -18.63 -37.92 49.98
C ASP A 306 -18.91 -38.66 51.30
N PRO A 307 -17.87 -39.08 52.06
CA PRO A 307 -17.35 -38.17 53.09
C PRO A 307 -15.83 -38.24 53.37
N SER A 308 -15.30 -37.06 53.73
CA SER A 308 -14.30 -36.78 54.77
C SER A 308 -12.99 -37.60 54.81
N GLY A 309 -11.89 -36.99 54.36
CA GLY A 309 -10.53 -37.47 54.64
C GLY A 309 -9.48 -36.37 54.49
N ASP A 310 -9.04 -35.84 55.63
CA ASP A 310 -7.75 -35.20 55.95
C ASP A 310 -6.97 -34.45 54.85
N TYR A 311 -7.06 -33.13 54.93
CA TYR A 311 -6.23 -32.18 54.19
C TYR A 311 -4.82 -32.10 54.80
N SER A 312 -3.83 -32.70 54.15
CA SER A 312 -2.40 -32.38 54.32
C SER A 312 -1.92 -31.55 53.13
N PRO A 313 -1.34 -30.35 53.34
CA PRO A 313 -0.91 -29.50 52.24
C PRO A 313 0.38 -30.03 51.59
N PRO A 314 0.45 -30.20 50.25
CA PRO A 314 1.70 -30.51 49.58
C PRO A 314 2.59 -29.27 49.50
N LYS A 315 3.88 -29.50 49.77
CA LYS A 315 4.99 -28.53 49.77
C LYS A 315 5.07 -27.76 48.45
N GLN A 316 5.24 -26.45 48.57
CA GLN A 316 5.64 -25.56 47.47
C GLN A 316 7.02 -26.00 46.93
N GLY A 317 7.04 -26.52 45.71
CA GLY A 317 8.25 -26.71 44.91
C GLY A 317 8.43 -25.53 43.96
N LEU A 318 9.61 -24.92 43.97
CA LEU A 318 10.01 -23.85 43.04
C LEU A 318 9.89 -24.32 41.58
N PRO A 319 9.42 -23.47 40.65
CA PRO A 319 9.46 -23.78 39.23
C PRO A 319 10.88 -23.56 38.70
N GLY A 320 11.61 -24.66 38.50
CA GLY A 320 12.91 -24.69 37.82
C GLY A 320 12.96 -25.87 36.86
N GLY A 321 12.53 -25.66 35.61
CA GLY A 321 12.52 -26.66 34.55
C GLY A 321 12.94 -26.05 33.21
N LEU A 322 14.01 -26.61 32.66
CA LEU A 322 14.78 -26.21 31.48
C LEU A 322 13.96 -25.74 30.27
N LEU A 323 14.13 -24.47 29.89
CA LEU A 323 14.13 -23.94 28.51
C LEU A 323 14.43 -22.44 28.58
N GLY A 324 15.71 -22.06 28.71
CA GLY A 324 16.05 -20.63 28.80
C GLY A 324 17.48 -20.28 29.19
N THR A 325 18.50 -20.88 28.57
CA THR A 325 19.90 -20.43 28.73
C THR A 325 20.64 -20.23 27.41
N GLY A 326 19.92 -20.17 26.29
CA GLY A 326 20.50 -19.91 24.97
C GLY A 326 20.69 -18.42 24.61
N SER A 327 20.03 -17.49 25.31
CA SER A 327 19.93 -16.08 24.88
C SER A 327 20.81 -15.08 25.64
N LEU A 328 21.49 -15.49 26.72
CA LEU A 328 22.38 -14.58 27.47
C LEU A 328 23.88 -14.79 27.18
N ALA A 329 24.30 -15.96 26.70
CA ALA A 329 25.69 -16.18 26.28
C ALA A 329 26.06 -15.46 24.96
N GLY A 330 25.08 -15.28 24.06
CA GLY A 330 25.30 -14.62 22.76
C GLY A 330 25.56 -13.10 22.86
N LEU A 331 24.96 -12.42 23.85
CA LEU A 331 25.13 -10.97 24.03
C LEU A 331 26.46 -10.61 24.70
N ALA A 332 26.99 -11.49 25.58
CA ALA A 332 28.30 -11.28 26.18
C ALA A 332 29.45 -11.45 25.17
N LEU A 333 29.32 -12.37 24.20
CA LEU A 333 30.34 -12.61 23.18
C LEU A 333 30.40 -11.51 22.11
N LEU A 334 29.26 -10.92 21.73
CA LEU A 334 29.23 -9.78 20.79
C LEU A 334 29.82 -8.50 21.38
N GLY A 335 29.64 -8.27 22.69
CA GLY A 335 30.24 -7.13 23.38
C GLY A 335 31.77 -7.18 23.43
N LEU A 336 32.36 -8.36 23.64
CA LEU A 336 33.82 -8.53 23.71
C LEU A 336 34.50 -8.38 22.33
N VAL A 337 33.87 -8.83 21.26
CA VAL A 337 34.42 -8.68 19.89
C VAL A 337 34.37 -7.21 19.45
N GLY A 338 33.30 -6.48 19.76
CA GLY A 338 33.18 -5.05 19.44
C GLY A 338 34.22 -4.17 20.15
N ALA A 339 34.51 -4.45 21.43
CA ALA A 339 35.52 -3.72 22.20
C ALA A 339 36.95 -3.96 21.69
N GLY A 340 37.24 -5.17 21.20
CA GLY A 340 38.54 -5.52 20.62
C GLY A 340 38.87 -4.76 19.33
N PHE A 341 37.88 -4.57 18.43
CA PHE A 341 38.07 -3.81 17.20
C PHE A 341 38.18 -2.29 17.45
N TYR A 342 37.43 -1.76 18.41
CA TYR A 342 37.47 -0.34 18.77
C TYR A 342 38.83 0.08 19.34
N LEU A 343 39.43 -0.75 20.21
CA LEU A 343 40.74 -0.45 20.79
C LEU A 343 41.90 -0.65 19.79
N ARG A 344 41.76 -1.55 18.83
CA ARG A 344 42.78 -1.79 17.79
C ARG A 344 42.78 -0.70 16.70
N GLY A 345 41.63 -0.09 16.41
CA GLY A 345 41.53 1.06 15.50
C GLY A 345 42.19 2.34 16.04
N ARG A 346 42.16 2.54 17.38
CA ARG A 346 42.71 3.75 18.00
C ARG A 346 44.24 3.79 18.09
N ARG A 347 44.91 2.63 17.93
CA ARG A 347 46.39 2.54 17.93
C ARG A 347 47.02 2.81 16.56
N ARG A 348 46.25 2.82 15.47
CA ARG A 348 46.78 3.10 14.11
C ARG A 348 46.66 4.56 13.67
N VAL A 349 46.19 5.45 14.55
CA VAL A 349 46.01 6.90 14.28
C VAL A 349 47.05 7.73 15.06
N ARG A 350 48.08 7.08 15.63
CA ARG A 350 49.10 7.76 16.45
C ARG A 350 50.55 7.45 16.07
N ASP A 351 50.76 6.82 14.91
CA ASP A 351 52.08 6.73 14.26
C ASP A 351 52.02 7.47 12.92
#